data_AF-A0A535V0F8-F1
#
_entry.id   AF-A0A535V0F8-F1
#
_cell.length_a   1.000
_cell.length_b   1.000
_cell.length_c   1.000
_cell.angle_alpha   90.00
_cell.angle_beta   90.00
_cell.angle_gamma   90.00
#
_symmetry.space_group_name_H-M   'P 1'
#
loop_
_entity.id
_entity.type
_entity.pdbx_description
1 polymer ?
#
loop_
_entity_poly.entity_id
_entity_poly.type
_entity_poly.pdbx_seq_one_letter_code
_entity_poly.pdbx_strand_id
1 'polypeptide(L)'
;MPHQDAQGRWISDDGLQYWDGNAWRPAGAQAPARRGISAVPAILIGCGFALVIVLVIVIGFTVALFNSSDMQRAFCNGYTNGSADQTCPFHPSP
;
A
#
# COMPACT_ATOMS: atom_id res chain seq x y z
N MET A 1 -52.46 15.85 -11.86
CA MET A 1 -52.75 17.30 -11.84
C MET A 1 -51.61 17.88 -11.03
N PRO A 2 -50.82 18.85 -11.52
CA PRO A 2 -49.66 19.32 -10.77
C PRO A 2 -50.12 19.81 -9.39
N HIS A 3 -49.41 19.43 -8.33
CA HIS A 3 -49.72 19.85 -6.97
C HIS A 3 -48.61 20.77 -6.45
N GLN A 4 -48.94 21.63 -5.50
CA GLN A 4 -47.95 22.50 -4.86
C GLN A 4 -47.51 21.89 -3.54
N ASP A 5 -46.21 21.98 -3.24
CA ASP A 5 -45.66 21.65 -1.93
C ASP A 5 -46.06 22.72 -0.89
N ALA A 6 -45.68 22.49 0.38
CA ALA A 6 -45.99 23.40 1.48
C ALA A 6 -45.36 24.80 1.33
N GLN A 7 -44.43 24.95 0.38
CA GLN A 7 -43.72 26.18 0.05
C GLN A 7 -44.32 26.88 -1.18
N GLY A 8 -45.42 26.35 -1.75
CA GLY A 8 -46.10 26.91 -2.91
C GLY A 8 -45.42 26.61 -4.25
N ARG A 9 -44.47 25.66 -4.28
CA ARG A 9 -43.72 25.29 -5.47
C ARG A 9 -44.37 24.08 -6.13
N TRP A 10 -44.51 24.11 -7.45
CA TRP A 10 -45.07 22.99 -8.20
C TRP A 10 -44.12 21.79 -8.11
N ILE A 11 -44.65 20.65 -7.68
CA ILE A 11 -43.91 19.40 -7.53
C ILE A 11 -44.55 18.33 -8.42
N SER A 12 -43.72 17.43 -8.96
CA SER A 12 -44.17 16.32 -9.79
C SER A 12 -44.99 15.32 -8.97
N ASP A 13 -45.82 14.51 -9.64
CA ASP A 13 -46.71 13.56 -8.97
C ASP A 13 -45.95 12.50 -8.14
N ASP A 14 -44.69 12.21 -8.51
CA ASP A 14 -43.77 11.31 -7.80
C ASP A 14 -42.98 12.00 -6.67
N GLY A 15 -43.11 13.31 -6.51
CA GLY A 15 -42.40 14.10 -5.50
C GLY A 15 -40.89 14.23 -5.74
N LEU A 16 -40.37 13.72 -6.86
CA LEU A 16 -38.92 13.68 -7.13
C LEU A 16 -38.41 14.96 -7.79
N GLN A 17 -39.29 15.78 -8.36
CA GLN A 17 -38.91 16.96 -9.12
C GLN A 17 -39.79 18.16 -8.77
N TYR A 18 -39.21 19.35 -8.77
CA TYR A 18 -39.92 20.62 -8.63
C TYR A 18 -39.76 21.47 -9.89
N TRP A 19 -40.74 22.34 -10.15
CA TRP A 19 -40.69 23.31 -11.23
C TRP A 19 -39.93 24.56 -10.78
N ASP A 20 -38.89 24.95 -11.52
CA ASP A 20 -38.10 26.15 -11.23
C ASP A 20 -38.57 27.41 -12.02
N GLY A 21 -39.64 27.30 -12.80
CA GLY A 21 -40.13 28.37 -13.69
C GLY A 21 -39.76 28.17 -15.16
N ASN A 22 -38.75 27.35 -15.46
CA ASN A 22 -38.25 27.09 -16.81
C ASN A 22 -38.14 25.59 -17.13
N ALA A 23 -37.77 24.76 -16.15
CA ALA A 23 -37.61 23.31 -16.29
C ALA A 23 -37.91 22.57 -14.98
N TRP A 24 -38.17 21.27 -15.10
CA TRP A 24 -38.22 20.37 -13.96
C TRP A 24 -36.80 20.13 -13.40
N ARG A 25 -36.64 20.32 -12.09
CA ARG A 25 -35.39 20.12 -11.35
C ARG A 25 -35.59 19.03 -10.29
N PRO A 26 -34.59 18.18 -10.02
CA PRO A 26 -34.68 17.20 -8.95
C PRO A 26 -34.88 17.89 -7.58
N ALA A 27 -35.96 17.52 -6.88
CA ALA A 27 -36.34 18.03 -5.55
C ALA A 27 -35.52 17.42 -4.41
N GLY A 28 -34.76 16.36 -4.71
CA GLY A 28 -33.82 15.73 -3.81
C GLY A 28 -32.52 15.46 -4.54
N ALA A 29 -31.62 16.44 -4.53
CA ALA A 29 -30.22 16.21 -4.85
C ALA A 29 -29.36 16.83 -3.73
N GLN A 30 -29.45 16.24 -2.54
CA GLN A 30 -28.18 16.01 -1.84
C GLN A 30 -27.39 15.15 -2.83
N ALA A 31 -26.46 15.77 -3.57
CA ALA A 31 -25.45 15.02 -4.31
C ALA A 31 -24.97 13.93 -3.36
N PRO A 32 -24.91 12.65 -3.78
CA PRO A 32 -24.46 11.59 -2.90
C PRO A 32 -23.16 12.10 -2.28
N ALA A 33 -23.15 12.27 -0.94
CA ALA A 33 -22.00 12.77 -0.24
C ALA A 33 -20.83 11.96 -0.80
N ARG A 34 -19.88 12.62 -1.49
CA ARG A 34 -18.72 11.94 -2.06
C ARG A 34 -18.14 11.20 -0.87
N ARG A 35 -18.38 9.89 -0.83
CA ARG A 35 -17.99 9.04 0.27
C ARG A 35 -16.47 9.11 0.20
N GLY A 36 -15.91 9.98 1.03
CA GLY A 36 -14.49 10.32 0.97
C GLY A 36 -13.77 9.01 0.93
N ILE A 37 -13.04 8.77 -0.16
CA ILE A 37 -12.20 7.58 -0.30
C ILE A 37 -11.24 7.70 0.87
N SER A 38 -11.56 7.00 1.96
CA SER A 38 -10.69 6.93 3.11
C SER A 38 -9.41 6.34 2.57
N ALA A 39 -8.34 7.14 2.49
CA ALA A 39 -7.05 6.73 1.96
C ALA A 39 -6.34 5.72 2.90
N VAL A 40 -6.94 5.46 4.07
CA VAL A 40 -6.45 4.57 5.12
C VAL A 40 -6.14 3.14 4.65
N PRO A 41 -6.97 2.43 3.85
CA PRO A 41 -6.65 1.09 3.41
C PRO A 41 -5.50 1.05 2.39
N ALA A 42 -5.33 2.08 1.57
CA ALA A 42 -4.23 2.15 0.60
C ALA A 42 -2.87 2.38 1.28
N ILE A 43 -2.83 3.22 2.32
CA ILE A 43 -1.62 3.50 3.09
C ILE A 43 -1.15 2.26 3.86
N LEU A 44 -2.07 1.50 4.46
CA LEU A 44 -1.72 0.27 5.17
C LEU A 44 -1.12 -0.80 4.24
N ILE A 45 -1.69 -0.96 3.04
CA ILE A 45 -1.17 -1.91 2.04
C ILE A 45 0.22 -1.46 1.54
N GLY A 46 0.38 -0.16 1.24
CA GLY A 46 1.66 0.39 0.77
C GLY A 46 2.77 0.29 1.82
N CYS A 47 2.46 0.63 3.08
CA CYS A 47 3.43 0.56 4.17
C CYS A 47 3.82 -0.89 4.49
N GLY A 48 2.85 -1.82 4.49
CA GLY A 48 3.13 -3.24 4.64
C GLY A 48 4.04 -3.79 3.55
N PHE A 49 3.77 -3.45 2.28
CA PHE A 49 4.59 -3.87 1.15
C PHE A 49 6.02 -3.29 1.19
N ALA A 50 6.16 -2.02 1.57
CA ALA A 50 7.47 -1.38 1.72
C ALA A 50 8.33 -2.07 2.79
N LEU A 51 7.73 -2.46 3.93
CA LEU A 51 8.44 -3.19 4.98
C LEU A 51 8.92 -4.57 4.51
N VAL A 52 8.10 -5.28 3.74
CA VAL A 52 8.48 -6.58 3.16
C VAL A 52 9.66 -6.42 2.20
N ILE A 53 9.65 -5.40 1.32
CA ILE A 53 10.77 -5.14 0.42
C ILE A 53 12.05 -4.86 1.20
N VAL A 54 12.00 -3.98 2.19
CA VAL A 54 13.17 -3.64 3.02
C VAL A 54 13.72 -4.89 3.71
N LEU A 55 12.84 -5.73 4.26
CA LEU A 55 13.23 -6.99 4.89
C LEU A 55 13.96 -7.91 3.89
N VAL A 56 13.41 -8.11 2.69
CA VAL A 56 14.00 -8.97 1.66
C VAL A 56 15.36 -8.42 1.20
N ILE A 57 15.49 -7.10 1.02
CA ILE A 57 16.76 -6.47 0.63
C ILE A 57 17.81 -6.68 1.73
N VAL A 58 17.48 -6.44 3.00
CA VAL A 58 18.42 -6.61 4.11
C VAL A 58 18.87 -8.08 4.21
N ILE A 59 17.94 -9.03 4.21
CA ILE A 59 18.26 -10.46 4.28
C ILE A 59 19.10 -10.87 3.07
N GLY A 60 18.67 -10.53 1.86
CA GLY A 60 19.40 -10.84 0.63
C GLY A 60 20.81 -10.26 0.62
N PHE A 61 20.97 -9.01 1.07
CA PHE A 61 22.27 -8.35 1.17
C PHE A 61 23.17 -9.02 2.21
N THR A 62 22.64 -9.38 3.39
CA THR A 62 23.42 -10.11 4.40
C THR A 62 23.87 -11.49 3.88
N VAL A 63 22.98 -12.25 3.24
CA VAL A 63 23.32 -13.56 2.67
C VAL A 63 24.37 -13.42 1.56
N ALA A 64 24.25 -12.41 0.70
CA ALA A 64 25.24 -12.14 -0.34
C ALA A 64 26.62 -11.77 0.24
N LEU A 65 26.66 -10.98 1.31
CA LEU A 65 27.88 -10.67 2.04
C LEU A 65 28.51 -11.95 2.63
N PHE A 66 27.74 -12.76 3.35
CA PHE A 66 28.27 -13.99 3.97
C PHE A 66 28.62 -15.09 2.97
N ASN A 67 28.00 -15.08 1.77
CA ASN A 67 28.33 -16.00 0.68
C ASN A 67 29.45 -15.48 -0.24
N SER A 68 30.03 -14.31 0.06
CA SER A 68 31.16 -13.79 -0.73
C SER A 68 32.45 -14.55 -0.38
N SER A 69 33.18 -14.97 -1.41
CA SER A 69 34.44 -15.69 -1.26
C SER A 69 35.52 -14.84 -0.57
N ASP A 70 35.41 -13.52 -0.64
CA ASP A 70 36.27 -12.57 0.06
C ASP A 70 36.06 -12.59 1.58
N MET A 71 34.81 -12.65 2.06
CA MET A 71 34.53 -12.80 3.49
C MET A 71 34.96 -14.17 4.01
N GLN A 72 34.74 -15.23 3.21
CA GLN A 72 35.23 -16.57 3.55
C GLN A 72 36.76 -16.57 3.67
N ARG A 73 37.48 -15.93 2.73
CA ARG A 73 38.94 -15.77 2.80
C ARG A 73 39.40 -14.96 4.01
N ALA A 74 38.75 -13.85 4.33
CA ALA A 74 39.11 -13.02 5.48
C ALA A 74 38.93 -13.78 6.80
N PHE A 75 37.83 -14.53 6.95
CA PHE A 75 37.60 -15.40 8.09
C PHE A 75 38.65 -16.52 8.16
N CYS A 76 38.90 -17.22 7.05
CA CYS A 76 39.88 -18.30 7.00
C CYS A 76 41.29 -17.81 7.30
N ASN A 77 41.70 -16.63 6.80
CA ASN A 77 42.99 -16.03 7.12
C ASN A 77 43.12 -15.71 8.61
N GLY A 78 42.05 -15.23 9.25
CA GLY A 78 42.01 -15.02 10.70
C GLY A 78 42.07 -16.34 11.50
N TYR A 79 41.39 -17.38 11.01
CA TYR A 79 41.28 -18.68 11.65
C TYR A 79 42.60 -19.47 11.62
N THR A 80 43.32 -19.45 10.50
CA THR A 80 44.59 -20.19 10.33
C THR A 80 45.81 -19.49 10.96
N ASN A 81 45.66 -18.25 11.44
CA ASN A 81 46.73 -17.53 12.14
C ASN A 81 47.16 -18.19 13.46
N GLY A 82 46.33 -19.07 14.04
CA GLY A 82 46.63 -19.75 15.30
C GLY A 82 47.38 -21.07 15.17
N SER A 83 47.25 -21.80 14.05
CA SER A 83 47.94 -23.08 13.80
C SER A 83 47.85 -23.47 12.31
N ALA A 84 48.94 -23.97 11.73
CA ALA A 84 49.00 -24.37 10.31
C ALA A 84 48.19 -25.64 9.95
N ASP A 85 47.76 -26.42 10.95
CA ASP A 85 47.01 -27.68 10.77
C ASP A 85 45.49 -27.51 10.73
N GLN A 86 44.96 -26.30 10.91
CA GLN A 86 43.52 -26.07 10.96
C GLN A 86 42.95 -25.79 9.57
N THR A 87 42.35 -26.80 8.94
CA THR A 87 41.59 -26.62 7.68
C THR A 87 40.34 -25.78 7.94
N CYS A 88 40.19 -24.67 7.21
CA CYS A 88 39.06 -23.75 7.41
C CYS A 88 37.73 -24.45 7.12
N PRO A 89 36.74 -24.43 8.04
CA PRO A 89 35.46 -25.12 7.86
C PRO A 89 34.58 -24.53 6.74
N PHE A 90 34.92 -23.33 6.26
CA PHE A 90 34.26 -22.66 5.14
C PHE A 90 35.14 -22.60 3.88
N HIS A 91 36.20 -23.41 3.79
CA HIS A 91 37.00 -23.50 2.56
C HIS A 91 36.10 -24.04 1.43
N PRO A 92 35.93 -23.35 0.29
CA PRO A 92 35.33 -23.96 -0.88
C PRO A 92 36.08 -25.26 -1.20
N SER A 93 35.34 -26.37 -1.32
CA SER A 93 35.89 -27.64 -1.79
C SER A 93 36.47 -27.43 -3.19
N PRO A 94 37.64 -28.03 -3.52
CA PRO A 94 38.17 -28.00 -4.88
C PRO A 94 37.22 -28.61 -5.90
#